data_AF-A0A928PZ56-F1
#
_entry.id   AF-A0A928PZ56-F1
#
_cell.length_a   1.000
_cell.length_b   1.000
_cell.length_c   1.000
_cell.angle_alpha   90.00
_cell.angle_beta   90.00
_cell.angle_gamma   90.00
#
_symmetry.space_group_name_H-M   'P 1'
#
loop_
_entity.id
_entity.type
_entity.pdbx_description
1 polymer ?
#
loop_
_entity_poly.entity_id
_entity_poly.type
_entity_poly.pdbx_seq_one_letter_code
_entity_poly.pdbx_strand_id
1 'polypeptide(L)'
;MAKPVIAVVGRPNVGKSTLFNKLTGQRTAIVDDTPGVTRDRIYGEIEWCGHKASLIDTGGIEPYSDDIILSQMRRQAELAIETADVTILVTDIRTGVVATDHEVAAMLLKSGKPVVLCVNKCDTVGEPEPEYYEFYNLGLGEPIRVSSVHGHGTGDLLDEVFSFINWDAEEEEDSEVISVAVIGKPNVGKSSLVNRITGEE
;
A
#
# COMPACT_ATOMS: atom_id res chain seq x y z
N MET A 1 7.16 18.15 0.38
CA MET A 1 5.89 17.40 0.60
C MET A 1 6.06 16.10 1.42
N ALA A 2 4.95 15.49 1.85
CA ALA A 2 4.97 14.14 2.45
C ALA A 2 5.27 13.09 1.38
N LYS A 3 6.09 12.08 1.71
CA LYS A 3 6.49 11.02 0.78
C LYS A 3 5.26 10.34 0.15
N PRO A 4 5.29 10.01 -1.16
CA PRO A 4 4.24 9.22 -1.80
C PRO A 4 3.92 7.95 -1.02
N VAL A 5 2.64 7.60 -0.96
CA VAL A 5 2.13 6.47 -0.20
C VAL A 5 1.62 5.39 -1.14
N ILE A 6 2.16 4.18 -1.00
CA ILE A 6 1.74 2.99 -1.71
C ILE A 6 1.07 2.05 -0.70
N ALA A 7 -0.16 1.63 -0.98
CA ALA A 7 -0.88 0.68 -0.12
C ALA A 7 -0.98 -0.71 -0.75
N VAL A 8 -0.77 -1.76 0.04
CA VAL A 8 -0.93 -3.15 -0.37
C VAL A 8 -2.24 -3.68 0.18
N VAL A 9 -3.16 -4.05 -0.71
CA VAL A 9 -4.51 -4.55 -0.38
C VAL A 9 -4.71 -5.94 -0.98
N GLY A 10 -5.56 -6.75 -0.38
CA GLY A 10 -5.91 -8.08 -0.91
C GLY A 10 -6.43 -9.01 0.18
N ARG A 11 -6.96 -10.16 -0.22
CA ARG A 11 -7.54 -11.14 0.70
C ARG A 11 -6.50 -11.68 1.69
N PRO A 12 -6.90 -12.25 2.85
CA PRO A 12 -5.96 -12.97 3.71
C PRO A 12 -5.19 -14.05 2.95
N ASN A 13 -3.91 -14.25 3.33
CA ASN A 13 -3.02 -15.30 2.82
C ASN A 13 -2.60 -15.23 1.34
N VAL A 14 -2.92 -14.16 0.60
CA VAL A 14 -2.41 -13.93 -0.77
C VAL A 14 -0.92 -13.53 -0.82
N GLY A 15 -0.30 -13.30 0.34
CA GLY A 15 1.14 -13.00 0.46
C GLY A 15 1.49 -11.51 0.59
N LYS A 16 0.53 -10.65 1.01
CA LYS A 16 0.76 -9.22 1.25
C LYS A 16 1.97 -8.93 2.13
N SER A 17 2.03 -9.52 3.32
CA SER A 17 3.14 -9.27 4.25
C SER A 17 4.47 -9.86 3.76
N THR A 18 4.44 -10.93 2.98
CA THR A 18 5.65 -11.45 2.31
C THR A 18 6.15 -10.47 1.25
N LEU A 19 5.25 -9.92 0.43
CA LEU A 19 5.57 -8.88 -0.54
C LEU A 19 6.12 -7.64 0.16
N PHE A 20 5.42 -7.15 1.19
CA PHE A 20 5.84 -6.01 1.99
C PHE A 20 7.28 -6.16 2.52
N ASN A 21 7.59 -7.29 3.17
CA ASN A 21 8.92 -7.56 3.69
C ASN A 21 9.96 -7.68 2.57
N LYS A 22 9.56 -8.22 1.42
CA LYS A 22 10.43 -8.35 0.25
C LYS A 22 10.80 -6.99 -0.34
N LEU A 23 9.84 -6.07 -0.45
CA LEU A 23 10.02 -4.74 -1.03
C LEU A 23 10.76 -3.79 -0.07
N THR A 24 10.49 -3.87 1.24
CA THR A 24 11.13 -3.00 2.25
C THR A 24 12.54 -3.46 2.63
N GLY A 25 12.95 -4.66 2.24
CA GLY A 25 14.25 -5.23 2.58
C GLY A 25 14.44 -5.50 4.09
N GLN A 26 13.42 -5.29 4.91
CA GLN A 26 13.47 -5.46 6.36
C GLN A 26 12.79 -6.76 6.79
N ARG A 27 13.31 -7.38 7.85
CA ARG A 27 12.62 -8.43 8.63
C ARG A 27 11.70 -7.84 9.70
N THR A 28 11.61 -6.53 9.79
CA THR A 28 10.94 -5.83 10.88
C THR A 28 9.88 -4.93 10.28
N ALA A 29 8.64 -5.44 10.26
CA ALA A 29 7.48 -4.59 10.40
C ALA A 29 7.68 -3.75 11.66
N ILE A 30 8.03 -2.48 11.52
CA ILE A 30 8.07 -1.57 12.67
C ILE A 30 6.62 -1.35 13.07
N VAL A 31 6.20 -2.01 14.16
CA VAL A 31 4.96 -1.69 14.86
C VAL A 31 5.23 -0.37 15.58
N ASP A 32 4.57 0.70 15.15
CA ASP A 32 4.59 1.96 15.88
C ASP A 32 3.83 1.77 17.20
N ASP A 33 4.57 1.65 18.31
CA ASP A 33 4.07 1.29 19.64
C ASP A 33 3.57 2.53 20.42
N THR A 34 2.83 3.41 19.74
CA THR A 34 2.26 4.62 20.34
C THR A 34 0.95 4.28 21.11
N PRO A 35 0.86 4.50 22.43
CA PRO A 35 -0.35 4.19 23.19
C PRO A 35 -1.49 5.17 22.83
N GLY A 36 -2.53 4.68 22.16
CA GLY A 36 -3.75 5.44 21.84
C GLY A 36 -4.04 5.61 20.34
N VAL A 37 -3.23 5.05 19.45
CA VAL A 37 -3.59 4.83 18.04
C VAL A 37 -4.19 3.44 17.86
N THR A 38 -5.18 3.29 16.99
CA THR A 38 -5.65 1.98 16.53
C THR A 38 -4.45 1.23 15.94
N ARG A 39 -4.21 0.03 16.47
CA ARG A 39 -2.96 -0.75 16.37
C ARG A 39 -2.69 -1.36 14.98
N ASP A 40 -3.21 -0.78 13.90
CA ASP A 40 -3.69 -1.61 12.78
C ASP A 40 -2.83 -1.56 11.50
N ARG A 41 -1.65 -0.91 11.45
CA ARG A 41 -0.91 -0.71 10.19
C ARG A 41 0.60 -0.88 10.33
N ILE A 42 1.19 -1.59 9.36
CA ILE A 42 2.63 -1.73 9.23
C ILE A 42 3.10 -0.76 8.14
N TYR A 43 4.01 0.13 8.51
CA TYR A 43 4.65 1.07 7.60
C TYR A 43 6.08 0.61 7.30
N GLY A 44 6.51 0.79 6.07
CA GLY A 44 7.88 0.55 5.63
C GLY A 44 8.30 1.56 4.59
N GLU A 45 9.59 1.81 4.46
CA GLU A 45 10.14 2.62 3.38
C GLU A 45 10.61 1.69 2.25
N ILE A 46 10.33 2.07 1.02
CA ILE A 46 10.86 1.42 -0.18
C ILE A 46 11.60 2.44 -1.04
N GLU A 47 12.66 2.00 -1.69
CA GLU A 47 13.46 2.79 -2.64
C GLU A 47 13.55 2.04 -3.97
N TRP A 48 13.25 2.73 -5.07
CA TRP A 48 13.35 2.18 -6.42
C TRP A 48 13.81 3.26 -7.39
N CYS A 49 14.82 2.95 -8.21
CA CYS A 49 15.42 3.89 -9.16
C CYS A 49 15.80 5.27 -8.57
N GLY A 50 16.21 5.31 -7.29
CA GLY A 50 16.59 6.54 -6.58
C GLY A 50 15.42 7.31 -5.95
N HIS A 51 14.18 6.89 -6.19
CA HIS A 51 12.97 7.48 -5.61
C HIS A 51 12.52 6.72 -4.36
N LYS A 52 11.93 7.42 -3.39
CA LYS A 52 11.51 6.85 -2.10
C LYS A 52 10.02 7.00 -1.87
N ALA A 53 9.37 5.92 -1.44
CA ALA A 53 7.95 5.93 -1.07
C ALA A 53 7.72 5.24 0.27
N SER A 54 6.59 5.58 0.91
CA SER A 54 6.07 4.85 2.06
C SER A 54 5.19 3.70 1.58
N LEU A 55 5.46 2.48 2.03
CA LEU A 55 4.65 1.30 1.78
C LEU A 55 3.80 0.98 3.02
N ILE A 56 2.52 0.67 2.83
CA ILE A 56 1.58 0.31 3.90
C ILE A 56 1.01 -1.09 3.63
N ASP A 57 1.10 -2.01 4.60
CA ASP A 57 0.34 -3.27 4.57
C ASP A 57 -0.99 -3.08 5.31
N THR A 58 -2.11 -3.08 4.57
CA THR A 58 -3.44 -2.88 5.15
C THR A 58 -3.96 -4.10 5.92
N GLY A 59 -3.30 -5.26 5.83
CA GLY A 59 -3.73 -6.50 6.48
C GLY A 59 -2.86 -6.95 7.66
N GLY A 60 -1.83 -6.17 8.02
CA GLY A 60 -0.75 -6.63 8.92
C GLY A 60 -1.13 -6.82 10.39
N ILE A 61 -2.17 -6.13 10.90
CA ILE A 61 -2.51 -6.15 12.34
C ILE A 61 -4.03 -6.02 12.53
N GLU A 62 -4.82 -6.80 11.80
CA GLU A 62 -6.23 -6.93 12.16
C GLU A 62 -6.37 -7.92 13.33
N PRO A 63 -7.00 -7.52 14.47
CA PRO A 63 -7.36 -8.48 15.49
C PRO A 63 -8.27 -9.52 14.83
N TYR A 64 -8.05 -10.81 15.14
CA TYR A 64 -8.94 -11.90 14.76
C TYR A 64 -10.36 -11.55 15.24
N SER A 65 -11.13 -10.84 14.42
CA SER A 65 -12.55 -10.58 14.65
C SER A 65 -13.34 -11.64 13.89
N ASP A 66 -14.50 -12.02 14.43
CA ASP A 66 -15.45 -12.91 13.78
C ASP A 66 -16.13 -12.24 12.55
N ASP A 67 -15.63 -11.07 12.11
CA ASP A 67 -16.16 -10.38 10.95
C ASP A 67 -15.93 -11.19 9.68
N ILE A 68 -16.92 -11.15 8.80
CA ILE A 68 -16.90 -11.82 7.51
C ILE A 68 -15.73 -11.23 6.69
N ILE A 69 -14.83 -12.08 6.17
CA ILE A 69 -13.64 -11.71 5.37
C ILE A 69 -13.89 -10.55 4.38
N LEU A 70 -15.10 -10.50 3.80
CA LEU A 70 -15.49 -9.45 2.87
C LEU A 70 -15.56 -8.05 3.50
N SER A 71 -16.10 -7.88 4.72
CA SER A 71 -16.16 -6.56 5.36
C SER A 71 -14.77 -6.04 5.70
N GLN A 72 -13.86 -6.92 6.13
CA GLN A 72 -12.45 -6.60 6.35
C GLN A 72 -11.79 -6.13 5.05
N MET A 73 -11.95 -6.88 3.95
CA MET A 73 -11.40 -6.50 2.66
C MET A 73 -11.92 -5.15 2.16
N ARG A 74 -13.22 -4.88 2.34
CA ARG A 74 -13.80 -3.57 1.98
C ARG A 74 -13.19 -2.43 2.79
N ARG A 75 -13.04 -2.60 4.11
CA ARG A 75 -12.39 -1.61 4.99
C ARG A 75 -10.95 -1.33 4.56
N GLN A 76 -10.19 -2.38 4.23
CA GLN A 76 -8.82 -2.26 3.75
C GLN A 76 -8.75 -1.49 2.42
N ALA A 77 -9.67 -1.78 1.50
CA ALA A 77 -9.76 -1.08 0.22
C ALA A 77 -10.16 0.40 0.40
N GLU A 78 -11.17 0.71 1.21
CA GLU A 78 -11.59 2.08 1.53
C GLU A 78 -10.42 2.89 2.11
N LEU A 79 -9.67 2.28 3.01
CA LEU A 79 -8.53 2.93 3.62
C LEU A 79 -7.42 3.21 2.59
N ALA A 80 -7.08 2.24 1.75
CA ALA A 80 -6.10 2.45 0.70
C ALA A 80 -6.56 3.56 -0.27
N ILE A 81 -7.85 3.59 -0.62
CA ILE A 81 -8.45 4.65 -1.42
C ILE A 81 -8.32 6.02 -0.73
N GLU A 82 -8.43 6.11 0.58
CA GLU A 82 -8.28 7.37 1.30
C GLU A 82 -6.81 7.82 1.33
N THR A 83 -5.89 6.93 1.68
CA THR A 83 -4.53 7.32 2.07
C THR A 83 -3.45 7.15 1.00
N ALA A 84 -3.64 6.28 0.02
CA ALA A 84 -2.59 5.93 -0.94
C ALA A 84 -2.65 6.80 -2.20
N ASP A 85 -1.49 7.09 -2.77
CA ASP A 85 -1.34 7.64 -4.11
C ASP A 85 -1.45 6.53 -5.17
N VAL A 86 -0.92 5.34 -4.86
CA VAL A 86 -1.01 4.13 -5.70
C VAL A 86 -1.39 2.93 -4.84
N THR A 87 -2.31 2.09 -5.31
CA THR A 87 -2.69 0.85 -4.61
C THR A 87 -2.19 -0.38 -5.37
N ILE A 88 -1.60 -1.33 -4.65
CA ILE A 88 -1.29 -2.67 -5.17
C ILE A 88 -2.38 -3.64 -4.70
N LEU A 89 -3.17 -4.17 -5.63
CA LEU A 89 -4.09 -5.27 -5.34
C LEU A 89 -3.34 -6.59 -5.50
N VAL A 90 -3.08 -7.28 -4.38
CA VAL A 90 -2.40 -8.58 -4.36
C VAL A 90 -3.41 -9.71 -4.39
N THR A 91 -3.22 -10.60 -5.35
CA THR A 91 -4.00 -11.82 -5.57
C THR A 91 -3.10 -13.05 -5.57
N ASP A 92 -3.67 -14.25 -5.63
CA ASP A 92 -2.93 -15.52 -5.55
C ASP A 92 -3.23 -16.42 -6.75
N ILE A 93 -2.21 -16.68 -7.57
CA ILE A 93 -2.33 -17.53 -8.76
C ILE A 93 -2.88 -18.93 -8.45
N ARG A 94 -2.59 -19.46 -7.25
CA ARG A 94 -2.97 -20.83 -6.88
C ARG A 94 -4.44 -20.97 -6.53
N THR A 95 -5.06 -19.89 -6.06
CA THR A 95 -6.50 -19.89 -5.74
C THR A 95 -7.34 -19.31 -6.86
N GLY A 96 -6.70 -18.65 -7.82
CA GLY A 96 -7.39 -17.91 -8.86
C GLY A 96 -8.14 -16.69 -8.35
N VAL A 97 -8.93 -16.09 -9.24
CA VAL A 97 -9.80 -14.95 -8.94
C VAL A 97 -11.05 -15.41 -8.18
N VAL A 98 -11.31 -14.79 -7.03
CA VAL A 98 -12.53 -15.07 -6.23
C VAL A 98 -13.45 -13.84 -6.15
N ALA A 99 -14.69 -14.07 -5.68
CA ALA A 99 -15.71 -13.03 -5.59
C ALA A 99 -15.27 -11.77 -4.80
N THR A 100 -14.51 -11.97 -3.73
CA THR A 100 -13.99 -10.84 -2.92
C THR A 100 -12.96 -10.01 -3.67
N ASP A 101 -12.20 -10.60 -4.59
CA ASP A 101 -11.23 -9.88 -5.41
C ASP A 101 -11.96 -8.99 -6.43
N HIS A 102 -13.04 -9.50 -7.04
CA HIS A 102 -13.91 -8.70 -7.91
C HIS A 102 -14.53 -7.50 -7.17
N GLU A 103 -15.01 -7.70 -5.95
CA GLU A 103 -15.61 -6.61 -5.17
C GLU A 103 -14.59 -5.53 -4.83
N VAL A 104 -13.40 -5.92 -4.35
CA VAL A 104 -12.33 -4.97 -4.04
C VAL A 104 -11.82 -4.27 -5.30
N ALA A 105 -11.57 -5.01 -6.39
CA ALA A 105 -11.18 -4.43 -7.66
C ALA A 105 -12.19 -3.39 -8.16
N ALA A 106 -13.50 -3.68 -8.05
CA ALA A 106 -14.55 -2.74 -8.42
C ALA A 106 -14.56 -1.47 -7.55
N MET A 107 -14.25 -1.58 -6.25
CA MET A 107 -14.12 -0.41 -5.36
C MET A 107 -12.91 0.44 -5.74
N LEU A 108 -11.75 -0.19 -5.94
CA LEU A 108 -10.52 0.48 -6.31
C LEU A 108 -10.66 1.18 -7.66
N LEU A 109 -11.24 0.52 -8.67
CA LEU A 109 -11.49 1.11 -9.99
C LEU A 109 -12.39 2.35 -9.92
N LYS A 110 -13.45 2.31 -9.09
CA LYS A 110 -14.36 3.45 -8.89
C LYS A 110 -13.70 4.65 -8.21
N SER A 111 -12.62 4.44 -7.48
CA SER A 111 -11.91 5.53 -6.80
C SER A 111 -11.21 6.48 -7.78
N GLY A 112 -10.90 6.00 -9.00
CA GLY A 112 -10.11 6.75 -9.98
C GLY A 112 -8.62 6.88 -9.63
N LYS A 113 -8.18 6.33 -8.49
CA LYS A 113 -6.76 6.27 -8.13
C LYS A 113 -6.05 5.16 -8.92
N PRO A 114 -4.74 5.31 -9.21
CA PRO A 114 -3.94 4.25 -9.81
C PRO A 114 -3.95 2.95 -9.00
N VAL A 115 -4.14 1.83 -9.70
CA VAL A 115 -4.17 0.48 -9.12
C VAL A 115 -3.30 -0.43 -9.96
N VAL A 116 -2.37 -1.13 -9.33
CA VAL A 116 -1.53 -2.14 -9.97
C VAL A 116 -1.96 -3.53 -9.47
N LEU A 117 -2.28 -4.42 -10.41
CA LEU A 117 -2.69 -5.78 -10.09
C LEU A 117 -1.45 -6.69 -9.96
N CYS A 118 -1.22 -7.23 -8.77
CA CYS A 118 -0.16 -8.17 -8.48
C CYS A 118 -0.74 -9.58 -8.37
N VAL A 119 -0.34 -10.47 -9.28
CA VAL A 119 -0.66 -11.90 -9.25
C VAL A 119 0.50 -12.63 -8.57
N ASN A 120 0.34 -12.91 -7.28
CA ASN A 120 1.42 -13.41 -6.44
C ASN A 120 1.51 -14.95 -6.46
N LYS A 121 2.63 -15.47 -5.93
CA LYS A 121 2.98 -16.89 -5.86
C LYS A 121 3.26 -17.55 -7.22
N CYS A 122 3.63 -16.75 -8.21
CA CYS A 122 4.18 -17.21 -9.49
C CYS A 122 5.64 -17.68 -9.30
N ASP A 123 5.82 -18.82 -8.62
CA ASP A 123 7.13 -19.31 -8.17
C ASP A 123 7.92 -20.02 -9.28
N THR A 124 7.29 -20.31 -10.41
CA THR A 124 7.90 -20.94 -11.58
C THR A 124 8.32 -19.89 -12.61
N VAL A 125 9.48 -20.13 -13.25
CA VAL A 125 9.99 -19.26 -14.32
C VAL A 125 9.51 -19.79 -15.67
N GLY A 126 9.13 -18.90 -16.58
CA GLY A 126 8.75 -19.24 -17.95
C GLY A 126 7.42 -18.64 -18.39
N GLU A 127 6.76 -19.34 -19.31
CA GLU A 127 5.44 -18.95 -19.79
C GLU A 127 4.41 -18.99 -18.63
N PRO A 128 3.46 -18.04 -18.60
CA PRO A 128 2.42 -18.03 -17.59
C PRO A 128 1.54 -19.27 -17.71
N GLU A 129 1.16 -19.85 -16.57
CA GLU A 129 0.13 -20.89 -16.51
C GLU A 129 -1.19 -20.35 -17.08
N PRO A 130 -2.03 -21.16 -17.76
CA PRO A 130 -3.30 -20.71 -18.33
C PRO A 130 -4.20 -19.95 -17.35
N GLU A 131 -4.15 -20.32 -16.07
CA GLU A 131 -4.87 -19.71 -14.95
C GLU A 131 -4.55 -18.22 -14.79
N TYR A 132 -3.34 -17.79 -15.14
CA TYR A 132 -2.95 -16.37 -15.06
C TYR A 132 -3.83 -15.46 -15.92
N TYR A 133 -4.35 -15.95 -17.05
CA TYR A 133 -5.14 -15.11 -17.95
C TYR A 133 -6.51 -14.74 -17.37
N GLU A 134 -7.00 -15.43 -16.35
CA GLU A 134 -8.29 -15.08 -15.73
C GLU A 134 -8.23 -13.77 -14.94
N PHE A 135 -7.03 -13.35 -14.50
CA PHE A 135 -6.85 -12.13 -13.71
C PHE A 135 -7.15 -10.85 -14.50
N TYR A 136 -7.13 -10.92 -15.84
CA TYR A 136 -7.62 -9.84 -16.70
C TYR A 136 -9.11 -9.53 -16.47
N ASN A 137 -9.91 -10.49 -15.96
CA ASN A 137 -11.32 -10.28 -15.65
C ASN A 137 -11.56 -9.26 -14.52
N LEU A 138 -10.52 -8.88 -13.76
CA LEU A 138 -10.61 -7.82 -12.75
C LEU A 138 -10.62 -6.40 -13.36
N GLY A 139 -10.22 -6.24 -14.63
CA GLY A 139 -10.29 -4.96 -15.34
C GLY A 139 -9.29 -3.91 -14.87
N LEU A 140 -8.20 -4.31 -14.22
CA LEU A 140 -7.19 -3.43 -13.63
C LEU A 140 -5.92 -3.27 -14.51
N GLY A 141 -6.04 -3.49 -15.82
CA GLY A 141 -4.90 -3.45 -16.74
C GLY A 141 -4.10 -4.75 -16.78
N GLU A 142 -2.82 -4.66 -17.11
CA GLU A 142 -1.91 -5.81 -17.23
C GLU A 142 -1.54 -6.36 -15.84
N PRO A 143 -1.87 -7.63 -15.51
CA PRO A 143 -1.50 -8.20 -14.21
C PRO A 143 0.00 -8.48 -14.12
N ILE A 144 0.66 -8.05 -13.05
CA ILE A 144 2.10 -8.29 -12.86
C ILE A 144 2.30 -9.57 -12.09
N ARG A 145 3.04 -10.52 -12.68
CA ARG A 145 3.38 -11.81 -12.06
C ARG A 145 4.48 -11.62 -11.04
N VAL A 146 4.25 -12.06 -9.81
CA VAL A 146 5.20 -11.91 -8.72
C VAL A 146 5.36 -13.21 -7.95
N SER A 147 6.59 -13.53 -7.59
CA SER A 147 6.88 -14.43 -6.47
C SER A 147 7.44 -13.61 -5.34
N SER A 148 6.65 -13.33 -4.31
CA SER A 148 7.13 -12.58 -3.14
C SER A 148 8.21 -13.34 -2.37
N VAL A 149 8.17 -14.67 -2.38
CA VAL A 149 9.12 -15.53 -1.66
C VAL A 149 10.48 -15.59 -2.35
N HIS A 150 10.50 -15.62 -3.69
CA HIS A 150 11.75 -15.70 -4.46
C HIS A 150 12.23 -14.32 -4.92
N GLY A 151 11.32 -13.37 -5.14
CA GLY A 151 11.59 -12.01 -5.65
C GLY A 151 11.43 -11.85 -7.14
N HIS A 152 10.89 -12.84 -7.85
CA HIS A 152 10.61 -12.71 -9.27
C HIS A 152 9.51 -11.67 -9.51
N GLY A 153 9.67 -10.84 -10.54
CA GLY A 153 8.70 -9.82 -10.95
C GLY A 153 8.52 -8.65 -9.98
N THR A 154 9.25 -8.58 -8.86
CA THR A 154 9.14 -7.43 -7.95
C THR A 154 9.71 -6.16 -8.55
N GLY A 155 10.69 -6.26 -9.47
CA GLY A 155 11.20 -5.12 -10.22
C GLY A 155 10.13 -4.56 -11.16
N ASP A 156 9.55 -5.42 -12.01
CA ASP A 156 8.46 -5.04 -12.91
C ASP A 156 7.26 -4.42 -12.15
N LEU A 157 6.94 -4.96 -10.96
CA LEU A 157 5.92 -4.40 -10.08
C LEU A 157 6.28 -2.97 -9.62
N LEU A 158 7.52 -2.75 -9.20
CA LEU A 158 7.97 -1.44 -8.74
C LEU A 158 8.07 -0.44 -9.91
N ASP A 159 8.52 -0.88 -11.09
CA ASP A 159 8.54 -0.05 -12.30
C ASP A 159 7.14 0.49 -12.61
N GLU A 160 6.12 -0.39 -12.64
CA GLU A 160 4.75 0.02 -12.90
C GLU A 160 4.20 0.94 -11.80
N VAL A 161 4.37 0.56 -10.53
CA VAL A 161 3.86 1.36 -9.39
C VAL A 161 4.48 2.76 -9.37
N PHE A 162 5.80 2.87 -9.58
CA PHE A 162 6.51 4.15 -9.54
C PHE A 162 6.20 5.02 -10.75
N SER A 163 5.78 4.43 -11.88
CA SER A 163 5.39 5.19 -13.08
C SER A 163 4.16 6.09 -12.88
N PHE A 164 3.31 5.78 -11.89
CA PHE A 164 2.11 6.57 -11.56
C PHE A 164 2.40 7.77 -10.64
N ILE A 165 3.60 7.86 -10.09
CA ILE A 165 3.98 8.91 -9.15
C ILE A 165 4.75 9.99 -9.91
N ASN A 166 4.38 11.26 -9.70
CA ASN A 166 5.12 12.39 -10.25
C ASN A 166 6.29 12.75 -9.32
N TRP A 167 7.49 12.30 -9.68
CA TRP A 167 8.70 12.52 -8.89
C TRP A 167 9.37 13.87 -9.11
N ASP A 168 9.14 14.53 -10.24
CA ASP A 168 9.72 15.85 -10.54
C ASP A 168 9.20 16.95 -9.59
N ALA A 169 8.04 16.72 -8.96
CA ALA A 169 7.50 17.59 -7.93
C ALA A 169 8.32 17.61 -6.63
N GLU A 170 9.24 16.64 -6.41
CA GLU A 170 10.10 16.61 -5.23
C GLU A 170 11.31 17.55 -5.36
N GLU A 171 11.79 17.85 -6.58
CA GLU A 171 13.02 18.66 -6.78
C GLU A 171 12.80 20.17 -6.66
N GLU A 172 11.59 20.69 -6.88
CA GLU A 172 11.32 22.14 -6.86
C GLU A 172 11.15 22.74 -5.45
N GLU A 173 10.87 21.94 -4.42
CA GLU A 173 10.55 22.44 -3.06
C GLU A 173 11.68 22.34 -2.03
N ASP A 174 12.78 21.63 -2.32
CA ASP A 174 13.93 21.49 -1.40
C ASP A 174 14.76 22.78 -1.25
N SER A 175 14.34 23.89 -1.87
CA SER A 175 14.91 25.21 -1.61
C SER A 175 14.37 25.82 -0.31
N GLU A 176 15.14 25.67 0.77
CA GLU A 176 15.21 26.55 1.94
C GLU A 176 14.00 26.63 2.91
N VAL A 177 13.19 25.58 3.11
CA VAL A 177 12.13 25.61 4.14
C VAL A 177 12.31 24.53 5.21
N ILE A 178 12.36 24.96 6.48
CA ILE A 178 12.34 24.04 7.63
C ILE A 178 10.90 23.59 7.89
N SER A 179 10.59 22.33 7.59
CA SER A 179 9.30 21.72 7.92
C SER A 179 9.21 21.39 9.42
N VAL A 180 8.18 21.90 10.09
CA VAL A 180 7.94 21.67 11.53
C VAL A 180 6.55 21.09 11.74
N ALA A 181 6.45 19.96 12.46
CA ALA A 181 5.19 19.36 12.88
C ALA A 181 4.97 19.52 14.39
N VAL A 182 3.79 20.01 14.80
CA VAL A 182 3.40 20.12 16.21
C VAL A 182 2.49 18.94 16.59
N ILE A 183 3.03 17.98 17.33
CA ILE A 183 2.36 16.70 17.66
C ILE A 183 2.08 16.63 19.17
N GLY A 184 0.96 16.02 19.56
CA GLY A 184 0.52 15.92 20.96
C GLY A 184 -0.92 15.41 21.12
N LYS A 185 -1.31 14.98 22.33
CA LYS A 185 -2.65 14.40 22.62
C LYS A 185 -3.79 15.39 22.33
N PRO A 186 -5.05 14.93 22.14
CA PRO A 186 -6.20 15.83 21.99
C PRO A 186 -6.26 16.86 23.13
N ASN A 187 -6.61 18.11 22.82
CA ASN A 187 -6.81 19.20 23.78
C ASN A 187 -5.59 19.63 24.63
N VAL A 188 -4.35 19.23 24.30
CA VAL A 188 -3.13 19.69 25.03
C VAL A 188 -2.65 21.08 24.64
N GLY A 189 -3.42 21.84 23.86
CA GLY A 189 -3.06 23.19 23.43
C GLY A 189 -2.17 23.26 22.19
N LYS A 190 -2.12 22.20 21.35
CA LYS A 190 -1.39 22.22 20.07
C LYS A 190 -1.78 23.41 19.19
N SER A 191 -3.09 23.63 19.01
CA SER A 191 -3.61 24.74 18.22
C SER A 191 -3.22 26.08 18.83
N SER A 192 -3.31 26.23 20.15
CA SER A 192 -2.87 27.45 20.84
C SER A 192 -1.38 27.75 20.67
N LEU A 193 -0.54 26.71 20.61
CA LEU A 193 0.90 26.84 20.36
C LEU A 193 1.17 27.27 18.92
N VAL A 194 0.50 26.64 17.94
CA VAL A 194 0.63 27.00 16.53
C VAL A 194 0.19 28.45 16.32
N ASN A 195 -1.01 28.82 16.78
CA ASN A 195 -1.54 30.18 16.71
C ASN A 195 -0.55 31.21 17.28
N ARG A 196 0.01 30.95 18.47
CA ARG A 196 0.98 31.85 19.09
C ARG A 196 2.29 31.97 18.30
N ILE A 197 2.73 30.92 17.62
CA ILE A 197 3.95 30.94 16.78
C ILE A 197 3.66 31.65 15.45
N THR A 198 2.47 31.48 14.87
CA THR A 198 2.06 32.12 13.62
C THR A 198 1.57 33.56 13.79
N GLY A 199 1.34 33.99 15.04
CA GLY A 199 0.84 35.34 15.35
C GLY A 199 -0.67 35.49 15.16
N GLU A 200 -1.40 34.38 15.07
CA GLU A 200 -2.86 34.35 15.06
C GLU A 200 -3.37 34.28 16.51
N GLU A 201 -4.43 35.02 16.87
CA GLU A 201 -4.95 35.11 18.25
C GLU A 201 -5.44 33.76 18.83
#